data_AF-K1UA04-F1
#
_entry.id   AF-K1UA04-F1
#
_cell.length_a   1.000
_cell.length_b   1.000
_cell.length_c   1.000
_cell.angle_alpha   90.00
_cell.angle_beta   90.00
_cell.angle_gamma   90.00
#
_symmetry.space_group_name_H-M   'P 1'
#
loop_
_entity.id
_entity.type
_entity.pdbx_description
1 polymer ?
#
loop_
_entity_poly.entity_id
_entity_poly.type
_entity_poly.pdbx_seq_one_letter_code
_entity_poly.pdbx_strand_id
1 'polypeptide(L)'
;MEEINGISETIPATNFRITDDELGQGTAKEKFRANIMAIQLLKKCEDENRNATPEEQEILSRYVGWGGLADAFDETKSAWETEYLELKTSLHRKNMLQPELPH
;
A
#
# COMPACT_ATOMS: atom_id res chain seq x y z
N MET A 1 15.57 26.15 28.93
CA MET A 1 15.50 24.90 28.15
C MET A 1 14.44 25.15 27.11
N GLU A 2 14.84 25.31 25.85
CA GLU A 2 13.90 25.47 24.75
C GLU A 2 13.24 24.11 24.51
N GLU A 3 11.96 24.01 24.87
CA GLU A 3 11.12 22.87 24.47
C GLU A 3 10.84 23.01 22.98
N ILE A 4 11.66 22.37 22.17
CA ILE A 4 11.37 22.14 20.76
C ILE A 4 10.16 21.20 20.68
N ASN A 5 8.96 21.78 20.68
CA ASN A 5 7.74 21.07 20.31
C ASN A 5 7.90 20.58 18.87
N GLY A 6 8.29 19.31 18.74
CA GLY A 6 8.34 18.58 17.48
C GLY A 6 6.93 18.52 16.89
N ILE A 7 6.61 19.51 16.06
CA ILE A 7 5.49 19.43 15.13
C ILE A 7 5.82 18.28 14.18
N SER A 8 5.30 17.10 14.48
CA SER A 8 5.02 16.13 13.42
C SER A 8 4.06 16.86 12.49
N GLU A 9 4.55 17.37 11.37
CA GLU A 9 3.71 18.00 10.35
C GLU A 9 2.82 16.90 9.77
N THR A 10 1.68 16.69 10.42
CA THR A 10 0.64 15.79 9.92
C THR A 10 0.13 16.40 8.62
N ILE A 11 0.37 15.73 7.49
CA ILE A 11 -0.20 16.11 6.20
C ILE A 11 -1.72 16.17 6.36
N PRO A 12 -2.40 17.30 6.09
CA PRO A 12 -3.85 17.38 6.22
C PRO A 12 -4.53 16.42 5.24
N ALA A 13 -5.59 15.74 5.68
CA ALA A 13 -6.41 14.94 4.78
C ALA A 13 -7.17 15.86 3.82
N THR A 14 -6.98 15.66 2.52
CA THR A 14 -7.66 16.42 1.45
C THR A 14 -8.45 15.47 0.57
N ASN A 15 -9.56 15.96 0.01
CA ASN A 15 -10.33 15.19 -0.95
C ASN A 15 -9.55 15.06 -2.25
N PHE A 16 -9.21 13.83 -2.62
CA PHE A 16 -8.62 13.53 -3.91
C PHE A 16 -9.71 13.36 -4.97
N ARG A 17 -9.58 14.05 -6.10
CA ARG A 17 -10.45 13.85 -7.26
C ARG A 17 -9.70 13.01 -8.29
N ILE A 18 -10.17 11.80 -8.50
CA ILE A 18 -9.68 10.94 -9.58
C ILE A 18 -10.11 11.55 -10.92
N THR A 19 -9.14 11.84 -11.79
CA THR A 19 -9.37 12.40 -13.14
C THR A 19 -8.80 11.53 -14.25
N ASP A 20 -8.10 10.44 -13.89
CA ASP A 20 -7.55 9.50 -14.85
C ASP A 20 -8.61 8.44 -15.20
N ASP A 21 -9.12 8.50 -16.41
CA ASP A 21 -10.12 7.56 -16.94
C ASP A 21 -9.51 6.22 -17.38
N GLU A 22 -8.17 6.12 -17.45
CA GLU A 22 -7.44 4.92 -17.83
C GLU A 22 -7.06 4.05 -16.62
N LEU A 23 -7.54 4.38 -15.42
CA LEU A 23 -7.31 3.57 -14.23
C LEU A 23 -7.82 2.14 -14.41
N GLY A 24 -6.95 1.20 -14.06
CA GLY A 24 -7.26 -0.22 -14.19
C GLY A 24 -7.25 -0.72 -15.63
N GLN A 25 -6.70 0.02 -16.59
CA GLN A 25 -6.29 -0.50 -17.90
C GLN A 25 -4.98 -1.30 -17.78
N GLY A 26 -4.62 -1.99 -18.88
CA GLY A 26 -3.42 -2.81 -18.95
C GLY A 26 -3.63 -4.29 -18.59
N THR A 27 -2.52 -5.02 -18.63
CA THR A 27 -2.45 -6.46 -18.34
C THR A 27 -2.73 -6.76 -16.86
N ALA A 28 -3.06 -8.02 -16.57
CA ALA A 28 -3.25 -8.48 -15.20
C ALA A 28 -2.02 -8.20 -14.30
N LYS A 29 -0.79 -8.38 -14.84
CA LYS A 29 0.44 -8.11 -14.09
C LYS A 29 0.69 -6.62 -13.86
N GLU A 30 0.29 -5.74 -14.78
CA GLU A 30 0.38 -4.29 -14.58
C GLU A 30 -0.59 -3.82 -13.48
N LYS A 31 -1.83 -4.29 -13.50
CA LYS A 31 -2.81 -4.01 -12.44
C LYS A 31 -2.37 -4.54 -11.09
N PHE A 32 -1.80 -5.76 -11.06
CA PHE A 32 -1.22 -6.33 -9.86
C PHE A 32 -0.13 -5.44 -9.27
N ARG A 33 0.84 -5.01 -10.08
CA ARG A 33 1.92 -4.12 -9.63
C ARG A 33 1.40 -2.79 -9.10
N ALA A 34 0.42 -2.19 -9.79
CA ALA A 34 -0.23 -0.97 -9.34
C ALA A 34 -0.87 -1.15 -7.95
N ASN A 35 -1.60 -2.26 -7.73
CA ASN A 35 -2.20 -2.57 -6.44
C ASN A 35 -1.13 -2.76 -5.34
N ILE A 36 -0.04 -3.48 -5.62
CA ILE A 36 1.03 -3.69 -4.64
C ILE A 36 1.70 -2.38 -4.25
N MET A 37 2.03 -1.52 -5.21
CA MET A 37 2.61 -0.19 -4.93
C MET A 37 1.68 0.65 -4.04
N ALA A 38 0.38 0.66 -4.33
CA ALA A 38 -0.60 1.36 -3.51
C ALA A 38 -0.67 0.81 -2.07
N ILE A 39 -0.65 -0.52 -1.89
CA ILE A 39 -0.65 -1.15 -0.56
C ILE A 39 0.61 -0.82 0.23
N GLN A 40 1.77 -0.90 -0.41
CA GLN A 40 3.06 -0.58 0.24
C GLN A 40 3.11 0.90 0.65
N LEU A 41 2.60 1.78 -0.20
CA LEU A 41 2.52 3.21 0.11
C LEU A 41 1.55 3.51 1.25
N LEU A 42 0.38 2.86 1.27
CA LEU A 42 -0.57 3.00 2.38
C LEU A 42 0.09 2.59 3.70
N LYS A 43 0.76 1.43 3.73
CA LYS A 43 1.50 0.96 4.91
C LYS A 43 2.58 1.93 5.35
N LYS A 44 3.32 2.54 4.42
CA LYS A 44 4.29 3.59 4.73
C LYS A 44 3.63 4.79 5.41
N CYS A 45 2.49 5.26 4.89
CA CYS A 45 1.75 6.38 5.50
C CYS A 45 1.26 6.03 6.91
N GLU A 46 0.77 4.80 7.12
CA GLU A 46 0.37 4.29 8.43
C GLU A 46 1.55 4.21 9.40
N ASP A 47 2.69 3.65 8.98
CA ASP A 47 3.92 3.55 9.78
C ASP A 47 4.48 4.93 10.15
N GLU A 48 4.36 5.91 9.26
CA GLU A 48 4.79 7.31 9.46
C GLU A 48 3.75 8.16 10.19
N ASN A 49 2.58 7.59 10.53
CA ASN A 49 1.46 8.25 11.19
C ASN A 49 1.06 9.59 10.52
N ARG A 50 0.96 9.58 9.18
CA ARG A 50 0.59 10.75 8.37
C ARG A 50 -0.36 10.37 7.24
N ASN A 51 -1.05 11.37 6.68
CA ASN A 51 -1.77 11.18 5.43
C ASN A 51 -0.81 11.17 4.22
N ALA A 52 -1.30 10.73 3.07
CA ALA A 52 -0.57 10.77 1.81
C ALA A 52 -0.46 12.20 1.25
N THR A 53 0.67 12.53 0.60
CA THR A 53 0.78 13.76 -0.22
C THR A 53 -0.12 13.67 -1.46
N PRO A 54 -0.39 14.78 -2.17
CA PRO A 54 -1.15 14.74 -3.43
C PRO A 54 -0.58 13.76 -4.48
N GLU A 55 0.74 13.67 -4.59
CA GLU A 55 1.42 12.74 -5.50
C GLU A 55 1.26 11.29 -5.05
N GLU A 56 1.33 11.05 -3.74
CA GLU A 56 1.08 9.73 -3.15
C GLU A 56 -0.40 9.32 -3.29
N GLN A 57 -1.35 10.27 -3.21
CA GLN A 57 -2.76 10.01 -3.48
C GLN A 57 -3.01 9.54 -4.93
N GLU A 58 -2.24 10.03 -5.90
CA GLU A 58 -2.29 9.51 -7.27
C GLU A 58 -1.90 8.03 -7.32
N ILE A 59 -0.81 7.65 -6.64
CA ILE A 59 -0.36 6.25 -6.57
C ILE A 59 -1.42 5.39 -5.87
N LEU A 60 -1.99 5.87 -4.75
CA LEU A 60 -3.07 5.17 -4.04
C LEU A 60 -4.30 4.98 -4.94
N SER A 61 -4.64 5.96 -5.79
CA SER A 61 -5.78 5.87 -6.70
C SER A 61 -5.64 4.78 -7.76
N ARG A 62 -4.42 4.30 -8.03
CA ARG A 62 -4.15 3.22 -8.99
C ARG A 62 -4.55 1.83 -8.48
N TYR A 63 -4.93 1.71 -7.21
CA TYR A 63 -5.53 0.48 -6.71
C TYR A 63 -6.92 0.27 -7.32
N VAL A 64 -7.06 -0.77 -8.14
CA VAL A 64 -8.29 -1.06 -8.91
C VAL A 64 -9.00 -2.33 -8.43
N GLY A 65 -8.53 -2.92 -7.34
CA GLY A 65 -9.06 -4.15 -6.77
C GLY A 65 -8.53 -5.42 -7.44
N TRP A 66 -9.04 -6.57 -6.99
CA TRP A 66 -8.52 -7.91 -7.34
C TRP A 66 -9.33 -8.65 -8.41
N GLY A 67 -10.34 -8.00 -9.00
CA GLY A 67 -11.15 -8.59 -10.06
C GLY A 67 -10.28 -9.03 -11.24
N GLY A 68 -10.35 -10.31 -11.62
CA GLY A 68 -9.52 -10.86 -12.69
C GLY A 68 -8.06 -11.12 -12.34
N LEU A 69 -7.66 -10.97 -11.06
CA LEU A 69 -6.30 -11.22 -10.56
C LEU A 69 -6.21 -12.45 -9.65
N ALA A 70 -7.16 -13.39 -9.76
CA ALA A 70 -7.22 -14.60 -8.91
C ALA A 70 -5.90 -15.41 -8.97
N ASP A 71 -5.25 -15.42 -10.13
CA ASP A 71 -3.95 -16.06 -10.34
C ASP A 71 -2.84 -15.57 -9.40
N ALA A 72 -2.87 -14.30 -8.98
CA ALA A 72 -1.89 -13.74 -8.06
C ALA A 72 -1.99 -14.33 -6.64
N PHE A 73 -3.09 -15.01 -6.33
CA PHE A 73 -3.34 -15.66 -5.05
C PHE A 73 -3.09 -17.17 -5.09
N ASP A 74 -2.77 -17.73 -6.26
CA ASP A 74 -2.56 -19.16 -6.46
C ASP A 74 -1.08 -19.51 -6.37
N GLU A 75 -0.67 -20.12 -5.25
CA GLU A 75 0.71 -20.54 -5.00
C GLU A 75 1.21 -21.64 -5.96
N THR A 76 0.29 -22.34 -6.63
CA THR A 76 0.63 -23.43 -7.55
C THR A 76 0.88 -22.93 -8.98
N LYS A 77 0.51 -21.68 -9.27
CA LYS A 77 0.62 -21.10 -10.60
C LYS A 77 2.00 -20.52 -10.84
N SER A 78 2.89 -21.34 -11.39
CA SER A 78 4.30 -20.97 -11.65
C SER A 78 4.50 -19.66 -12.42
N ALA A 79 3.60 -19.32 -13.35
CA ALA A 79 3.66 -18.05 -14.08
C ALA A 79 3.44 -16.80 -13.21
N TRP A 80 2.93 -16.98 -11.99
CA TRP A 80 2.58 -15.96 -10.99
C TRP A 80 3.32 -16.16 -9.66
N GLU A 81 4.31 -17.05 -9.58
CA GLU A 81 5.02 -17.37 -8.34
C GLU A 81 5.63 -16.12 -7.68
N THR A 82 6.29 -15.28 -8.48
CA THR A 82 6.87 -14.02 -8.01
C THR A 82 5.81 -13.08 -7.44
N GLU A 83 4.72 -12.87 -8.19
CA GLU A 83 3.61 -12.03 -7.75
C GLU A 83 2.95 -12.58 -6.48
N TYR A 84 2.77 -13.89 -6.37
CA TYR A 84 2.24 -14.52 -5.16
C TYR A 84 3.12 -14.24 -3.93
N LEU A 85 4.45 -14.41 -4.06
CA LEU A 85 5.39 -14.14 -2.97
C LEU A 85 5.40 -12.66 -2.57
N GLU A 86 5.35 -11.76 -3.57
CA GLU A 86 5.28 -10.31 -3.35
C GLU A 86 3.98 -9.91 -2.65
N LEU A 87 2.84 -10.46 -3.09
CA LEU A 87 1.53 -10.24 -2.48
C LEU A 87 1.53 -10.72 -1.03
N LYS A 88 1.98 -11.94 -0.79
CA LYS A 88 2.06 -12.53 0.54
C LYS A 88 2.90 -11.65 1.47
N THR A 89 4.06 -11.21 1.02
CA THR A 89 4.92 -10.28 1.77
C THR A 89 4.23 -8.95 2.03
N SER A 90 3.59 -8.38 1.01
CA SER A 90 2.94 -7.06 1.06
C SER A 90 1.66 -7.06 1.88
N LEU A 91 1.03 -8.20 2.15
CA LEU A 91 -0.17 -8.30 3.00
C LEU A 91 0.15 -8.59 4.47
N HIS A 92 1.29 -9.21 4.77
CA HIS A 92 1.69 -9.40 6.17
C HIS A 92 1.89 -8.05 6.89
N ARG A 93 1.18 -7.87 8.00
CA ARG A 93 1.37 -6.71 8.90
C ARG A 93 2.74 -6.84 9.56
N LYS A 94 3.52 -5.75 9.59
CA LYS A 94 4.73 -5.65 10.41
C LYS A 94 4.33 -5.60 11.88
N ASN A 95 4.03 -6.74 12.49
CA ASN A 95 3.74 -6.85 13.93
C ASN A 95 4.68 -7.88 14.59
N MET A 96 5.99 -7.76 14.35
CA MET A 96 7.01 -8.59 15.01
C MET A 96 7.72 -7.90 16.17
N LEU A 97 7.09 -6.93 16.84
CA LEU A 97 7.61 -6.38 18.10
C LEU A 97 6.46 -6.04 19.06
N GLN A 98 5.97 -7.05 19.79
CA GLN A 98 5.55 -6.86 21.18
C GLN A 98 6.16 -8.01 21.97
N PRO A 99 7.29 -7.81 22.69
CA PRO A 99 7.64 -8.75 23.75
C PRO A 99 6.58 -8.62 24.84
N GLU A 100 5.88 -9.71 25.11
CA GLU A 100 4.99 -9.87 26.26
C GLU A 100 5.76 -9.42 27.52
N LEU A 101 5.28 -8.39 28.22
CA LEU A 101 5.81 -8.02 29.54
C LEU A 101 5.58 -9.21 30.50
N PRO A 102 6.60 -9.76 31.16
CA PRO A 102 6.37 -10.78 32.17
C PRO A 102 5.59 -10.16 33.34
N HIS A 103 4.52 -10.85 33.73
CA HIS A 103 3.70 -10.55 34.92
C HIS A 103 4.49 -10.69 36.21
#